data_AF-A0A3M2DFV4-F1
#
_entry.id   AF-A0A3M2DFV4-F1
#
_cell.length_a   1.000
_cell.length_b   1.000
_cell.length_c   1.000
_cell.angle_alpha   90.00
_cell.angle_beta   90.00
_cell.angle_gamma   90.00
#
_symmetry.space_group_name_H-M   'P 1'
#
loop_
_entity.id
_entity.type
_entity.pdbx_description
1 polymer ?
#
loop_
_entity_poly.entity_id
_entity_poly.type
_entity_poly.pdbx_seq_one_letter_code
_entity_poly.pdbx_strand_id
1 'polypeptide(L)' 'MTKNIDLLLEKLSNDGLAHELIRKLRESQRQDWPQVLDEGLKTRLEQKVRELKDAEDQNA' A
#
# COMPACT_ATOMS: atom_id res chain seq x y z
N MET A 1 -7.88 20.97 1.67
CA MET A 1 -7.62 20.37 3.00
C MET A 1 -6.66 19.18 2.85
N THR A 2 -5.56 19.37 2.12
CA THR A 2 -4.66 18.30 1.60
C THR A 2 -3.25 18.33 2.19
N LYS A 3 -2.91 19.38 2.96
CA LYS A 3 -1.57 19.62 3.51
C LYS A 3 -0.98 18.45 4.29
N ASN A 4 -1.80 17.68 5.00
CA ASN A 4 -1.30 16.55 5.80
C ASN A 4 -0.92 15.34 4.95
N ILE A 5 -1.65 15.07 3.85
CA ILE A 5 -1.30 13.97 2.93
C ILE A 5 -0.05 14.32 2.15
N ASP A 6 0.05 15.55 1.66
CA ASP A 6 1.24 16.01 0.95
C ASP A 6 2.48 15.94 1.85
N LEU A 7 2.37 16.37 3.11
CA LEU A 7 3.44 16.25 4.10
C LEU A 7 3.84 14.79 4.39
N LEU A 8 2.87 13.87 4.46
CA LEU A 8 3.16 12.45 4.65
C LEU A 8 3.94 11.89 3.46
N LEU A 9 3.58 12.25 2.22
CA LEU A 9 4.30 11.81 1.02
C LEU A 9 5.74 12.34 0.97
N GLU A 10 5.99 13.57 1.43
CA GLU A 10 7.34 14.14 1.50
C GLU A 10 8.24 13.45 2.54
N LYS A 11 7.66 12.87 3.60
CA LYS A 11 8.40 12.27 4.71
C LYS A 11 8.58 10.76 4.58
N LEU A 12 7.69 10.09 3.87
CA LEU A 12 7.74 8.65 3.68
C LEU A 12 8.71 8.28 2.56
N SER A 13 9.49 7.21 2.75
CA SER A 13 10.33 6.64 1.69
C SER A 13 9.47 6.23 0.49
N ASN A 14 9.88 6.65 -0.71
CA ASN A 14 9.13 6.45 -1.96
C ASN A 14 8.84 4.98 -2.28
N ASP A 15 9.66 4.04 -1.78
CA ASP A 15 9.54 2.61 -2.07
C ASP A 15 8.79 1.84 -0.96
N GLY A 16 8.29 2.54 0.04
CA GLY A 16 7.58 1.95 1.18
C GLY A 16 6.09 1.76 0.91
N LEU A 17 5.52 0.66 1.43
CA LEU A 17 4.08 0.39 1.41
C LEU A 17 3.26 1.59 1.94
N ALA A 18 3.75 2.26 2.98
CA ALA A 18 3.10 3.45 3.51
C ALA A 18 3.01 4.57 2.47
N HIS A 19 4.07 4.82 1.69
CA HIS A 19 4.06 5.85 0.65
C HIS A 19 3.07 5.50 -0.45
N GLU A 20 3.04 4.24 -0.90
CA GLU A 20 2.07 3.77 -1.90
C GLU A 20 0.62 3.91 -1.44
N LEU A 21 0.32 3.54 -0.18
CA LEU A 21 -1.03 3.66 0.37
C LEU A 21 -1.45 5.13 0.50
N ILE A 22 -0.58 6.00 1.02
CA ILE A 22 -0.87 7.44 1.13
C ILE A 22 -1.04 8.07 -0.27
N ARG A 23 -0.29 7.62 -1.28
CA ARG A 23 -0.46 8.08 -2.67
C ARG A 23 -1.86 7.72 -3.19
N LYS A 24 -2.32 6.49 -2.98
CA LYS A 24 -3.68 6.08 -3.35
C LYS A 24 -4.76 6.89 -2.62
N LEU A 25 -4.55 7.18 -1.33
CA LEU A 25 -5.48 8.02 -0.57
C LEU A 25 -5.54 9.46 -1.11
N ARG A 26 -4.43 10.02 -1.59
CA ARG A 26 -4.37 11.36 -2.21
C ARG A 26 -5.22 11.44 -3.47
N GLU A 27 -5.29 10.36 -4.23
CA GLU A 27 -6.01 10.25 -5.50
C GLU A 27 -7.50 9.92 -5.31
N SER A 28 -7.93 9.62 -4.08
CA SER A 28 -9.27 9.12 -3.75
C SER A 28 -10.07 10.10 -2.90
N GLN A 29 -11.41 10.00 -2.94
CA GLN A 29 -12.25 10.78 -2.01
C GLN A 29 -12.15 10.21 -0.60
N ARG A 30 -12.29 11.08 0.41
CA ARG A 30 -12.10 10.70 1.83
C ARG A 30 -13.08 9.62 2.30
N GLN A 31 -14.28 9.58 1.74
CA GLN A 31 -15.27 8.54 2.06
C GLN A 31 -14.85 7.15 1.57
N ASP A 32 -13.98 7.07 0.55
CA ASP A 32 -13.55 5.83 -0.09
C ASP A 32 -12.24 5.31 0.54
N TRP A 33 -11.58 6.10 1.39
CA TRP A 33 -10.31 5.73 2.02
C TRP A 33 -10.32 4.37 2.72
N PRO A 34 -11.37 3.98 3.49
CA PRO A 34 -11.41 2.65 4.09
C PRO A 34 -11.33 1.53 3.05
N GLN A 35 -12.05 1.66 1.94
CA GLN A 35 -12.05 0.67 0.86
C GLN A 35 -10.70 0.64 0.13
N VAL A 36 -10.15 1.81 -0.20
CA VAL A 36 -8.83 1.92 -0.87
C VAL A 36 -7.71 1.29 -0.04
N LEU A 37 -7.74 1.48 1.28
CA LEU A 37 -6.79 0.85 2.19
C LEU A 37 -6.98 -0.67 2.27
N ASP A 38 -8.21 -1.15 2.39
CA ASP A 38 -8.52 -2.58 2.45
C ASP A 38 -8.06 -3.31 1.18
N GLU A 39 -8.42 -2.79 0.00
CA GLU A 39 -8.00 -3.36 -1.29
C GLU A 39 -6.48 -3.32 -1.46
N GLY A 40 -5.84 -2.21 -1.07
CA GLY A 40 -4.39 -2.05 -1.12
C GLY A 40 -3.66 -3.07 -0.25
N LEU A 41 -4.11 -3.27 0.99
CA LEU A 41 -3.51 -4.21 1.93
C LEU A 41 -3.76 -5.67 1.51
N LYS A 42 -4.98 -6.01 1.06
CA LYS A 42 -5.29 -7.35 0.53
C LYS A 42 -4.40 -7.71 -0.66
N THR A 43 -4.28 -6.81 -1.63
CA THR A 43 -3.42 -7.02 -2.80
C THR A 43 -1.98 -7.29 -2.38
N ARG A 44 -1.45 -6.50 -1.42
CA ARG A 44 -0.07 -6.68 -0.93
C ARG A 44 0.10 -8.01 -0.17
N LEU A 45 -0.88 -8.38 0.63
CA LEU A 45 -0.88 -9.65 1.37
C LEU A 45 -0.87 -10.85 0.42
N GLU A 46 -1.75 -10.85 -0.59
CA GLU A 46 -1.79 -11.91 -1.60
C GLU A 46 -0.49 -12.03 -2.37
N GLN A 47 0.11 -10.89 -2.75
CA GLN A 47 1.43 -10.89 -3.38
C GLN A 47 2.47 -11.51 -2.44
N LYS A 48 2.46 -11.15 -1.16
CA LYS A 48 3.44 -11.67 -0.20
C LYS A 48 3.27 -13.18 0.03
N VAL A 49 2.03 -13.66 0.07
CA VAL A 49 1.73 -15.09 0.17
C VAL A 49 2.23 -15.84 -1.06
N ARG A 50 2.07 -15.29 -2.28
CA ARG A 50 2.62 -15.89 -3.50
C ARG A 50 4.15 -15.94 -3.47
N GLU A 51 4.81 -14.83 -3.14
CA GLU A 51 6.28 -14.77 -3.00
C GLU A 51 6.81 -15.83 -2.03
N LEU A 52 6.11 -16.08 -0.92
CA LEU A 52 6.51 -17.09 0.07
C LEU A 52 6.33 -18.51 -0.46
N LYS A 53 5.22 -18.81 -1.14
CA LYS A 53 4.98 -20.12 -1.75
C LYS A 53 6.01 -20.44 -2.83
N ASP A 54 6.28 -19.48 -3.71
CA ASP A 54 7.28 -19.63 -4.76
C ASP A 54 8.68 -19.88 -4.18
N ALA A 55 9.00 -19.26 -3.02
CA ALA A 55 10.26 -19.48 -2.32
C ALA A 55 10.33 -20.82 -1.58
N GLU A 56 9.20 -21.36 -1.11
CA GLU A 56 9.11 -22.72 -0.56
C GLU A 56 9.31 -23.78 -1.66
N ASP A 57 8.64 -23.60 -2.82
CA ASP A 57 8.75 -24.53 -3.96
C ASP A 57 10.14 -24.57 -4.60
N GLN A 58 10.92 -23.47 -4.53
CA GLN A 58 12.30 -23.42 -5.04
C GLN A 58 13.33 -24.04 -4.09
N ASN A 59 12.98 -24.24 -2.82
CA ASN A 59 13.85 -24.83 -1.79
C ASN A 59 13.47 -26.29 -1.46
N ALA A 60 12.47 -26.87 -2.13
CA ALA A 60 12.01 -28.25 -2.00
C ALA A 60 12.58 -29.15 -3.11
#